data_AF-A0AAU9JQW5-F1
#
_entry.id   AF-A0AAU9JQW5-F1
#
_cell.length_a   1.000
_cell.length_b   1.000
_cell.length_c   1.000
_cell.angle_alpha   90.00
_cell.angle_beta   90.00
_cell.angle_gamma   90.00
#
_symmetry.space_group_name_H-M   'P 1'
#
loop_
_entity.id
_entity.type
_entity.pdbx_description
1 polymer ?
#
loop_
_entity_poly.entity_id
_entity_poly.type
_entity_poly.pdbx_seq_one_letter_code
_entity_poly.pdbx_strand_id
1 'polypeptide(L)'
;MAQSVPLTDMLVAVDNNLPSASIIRDPSGNAYTFYKYKGTIAERASLEWNPSSLARKSKYSAIRGSHLVIVMNPNDDITEMIQPNIIPANFFNKTRLTDHDLTPFMDDHNDRLTLHRDFRLVVLLTAPGVPHCLQRYIDAGDFKFIDIV
;
A
#
# COMPACT_ATOMS: atom_id res chain seq x y z
N MET A 1 9.91 9.81 12.76
CA MET A 1 11.11 10.26 12.01
C MET A 1 11.17 9.44 10.73
N ALA A 2 11.50 10.07 9.60
CA ALA A 2 11.61 9.37 8.31
C ALA A 2 13.02 8.81 8.13
N GLN A 3 13.13 7.67 7.47
CA GLN A 3 14.40 7.03 7.15
C GLN A 3 14.84 7.44 5.75
N SER A 4 16.01 8.06 5.61
CA SER A 4 16.60 8.36 4.31
C SER A 4 17.41 7.17 3.81
N VAL A 5 17.14 6.70 2.58
CA VAL A 5 17.83 5.56 1.97
C VAL A 5 18.05 5.78 0.48
N PRO A 6 19.13 5.23 -0.11
CA PRO A 6 19.27 5.20 -1.56
C PRO A 6 18.19 4.29 -2.18
N LEU A 7 17.84 4.52 -3.45
CA LEU A 7 16.84 3.72 -4.17
C LEU A 7 17.12 2.20 -4.10
N THR A 8 18.38 1.79 -4.13
CA THR A 8 18.78 0.37 -4.08
C THR A 8 18.35 -0.33 -2.80
N ASP A 9 18.22 0.42 -1.70
CA ASP A 9 17.93 -0.11 -0.37
C ASP A 9 16.45 0.06 0.00
N MET A 10 15.65 0.64 -0.89
CA MET A 10 14.23 0.93 -0.68
C MET A 10 13.44 -0.30 -0.24
N LEU A 11 13.65 -1.46 -0.88
CA LEU A 11 12.93 -2.68 -0.52
C LEU A 11 13.30 -3.18 0.88
N VAL A 12 14.58 -3.11 1.24
CA VAL A 12 15.06 -3.48 2.58
C VAL A 12 14.45 -2.54 3.63
N ALA A 13 14.37 -1.24 3.34
CA ALA A 13 13.72 -0.28 4.22
C ALA A 13 12.21 -0.56 4.38
N VAL A 14 11.50 -0.90 3.30
CA VAL A 14 10.08 -1.30 3.35
C VAL A 14 9.88 -2.55 4.18
N ASP A 15 10.77 -3.53 4.07
CA ASP A 15 10.72 -4.76 4.88
C ASP A 15 10.97 -4.51 6.36
N ASN A 16 11.91 -3.62 6.68
CA ASN A 16 12.23 -3.24 8.05
C ASN A 16 11.15 -2.37 8.72
N ASN A 17 10.20 -1.83 7.96
CA ASN A 17 9.08 -1.06 8.51
C ASN A 17 7.98 -1.94 9.12
N LEU A 18 8.05 -3.27 8.95
CA LEU A 18 7.08 -4.16 9.56
C LEU A 18 6.98 -3.93 11.09
N PRO A 19 5.75 -3.95 11.64
CA PRO A 19 4.51 -4.34 10.97
C PRO A 19 3.79 -3.21 10.21
N SER A 20 4.27 -1.97 10.30
CA SER A 20 3.67 -0.81 9.66
C SER A 20 3.81 -0.85 8.14
N ALA A 21 2.85 -0.26 7.42
CA ALA A 21 2.98 0.06 6.01
C ALA A 21 4.00 1.19 5.79
N SER A 22 4.42 1.38 4.55
CA SER A 22 5.43 2.39 4.18
C SER A 22 4.83 3.54 3.39
N ILE A 23 5.21 4.77 3.70
CA ILE A 23 5.02 5.95 2.84
C ILE A 23 6.39 6.29 2.26
N ILE A 24 6.50 6.28 0.93
CA ILE A 24 7.73 6.64 0.22
C ILE A 24 7.57 8.04 -0.35
N ARG A 25 8.51 8.91 0.01
CA ARG A 25 8.68 10.24 -0.56
C ARG A 25 9.87 10.18 -1.50
N ASP A 26 9.58 10.27 -2.79
CA ASP A 26 10.59 10.23 -3.84
C ASP A 26 10.39 11.39 -4.81
N PRO A 27 11.05 12.53 -4.58
CA PRO A 27 10.91 13.71 -5.44
C PRO A 27 11.43 13.48 -6.86
N SER A 28 12.27 12.47 -7.07
CA SER A 28 12.86 12.15 -8.37
C SER A 28 12.01 11.17 -9.20
N GLY A 29 11.04 10.49 -8.58
CA GLY A 29 10.14 9.53 -9.24
C GLY A 29 10.79 8.19 -9.65
N ASN A 30 12.00 7.91 -9.19
CA ASN A 30 12.74 6.68 -9.51
C ASN A 30 12.09 5.41 -8.91
N ALA A 31 11.50 5.51 -7.71
CA ALA A 31 10.77 4.45 -7.03
C ALA A 31 9.55 3.99 -7.81
N TYR A 32 8.86 4.91 -8.52
CA TYR A 32 7.75 4.54 -9.40
C TYR A 32 8.22 3.59 -10.50
N THR A 33 9.32 3.95 -11.18
CA THR A 33 9.91 3.12 -12.23
C THR A 33 10.32 1.75 -11.70
N PHE A 34 10.93 1.70 -10.52
CA PHE A 34 11.29 0.44 -9.86
C PHE A 34 10.05 -0.45 -9.62
N TYR A 35 9.00 0.12 -9.01
CA TYR A 35 7.80 -0.65 -8.68
C TYR A 35 6.98 -1.08 -9.89
N LYS A 36 7.04 -0.35 -11.01
CA LYS A 36 6.40 -0.76 -12.27
C LYS A 36 6.85 -2.16 -12.71
N TYR A 37 8.06 -2.60 -12.35
CA TYR A 37 8.61 -3.90 -12.70
C TYR A 37 8.61 -4.92 -11.54
N LYS A 38 8.30 -4.51 -10.31
CA LYS A 38 8.48 -5.34 -9.10
C LYS A 38 7.28 -5.37 -8.14
N GLY A 39 6.31 -4.48 -8.30
CA GLY A 39 5.13 -4.36 -7.45
C GLY A 39 3.83 -4.41 -8.25
N THR A 40 2.72 -4.42 -7.52
CA THR A 40 1.38 -4.22 -8.06
C THR A 40 1.01 -2.75 -7.92
N ILE A 41 1.19 -1.96 -8.98
CA ILE A 41 0.87 -0.53 -8.98
C ILE A 41 -0.65 -0.32 -8.97
N ALA A 42 -1.15 0.47 -8.03
CA ALA A 42 -2.49 1.00 -7.96
C ALA A 42 -2.43 2.53 -8.06
N GLU A 43 -2.89 3.07 -9.18
CA GLU A 43 -2.89 4.52 -9.44
C GLU A 43 -4.27 4.96 -9.95
N ARG A 44 -4.58 6.23 -9.77
CA ARG A 44 -5.81 6.82 -10.30
C ARG A 44 -5.67 6.98 -11.82
N ALA A 45 -6.42 6.17 -12.58
CA ALA A 45 -6.37 6.20 -14.05
C ALA A 45 -7.11 7.40 -14.67
N SER A 46 -7.98 8.09 -13.91
CA SER A 46 -8.79 9.23 -14.36
C SER A 46 -8.96 10.28 -13.23
N LEU A 47 -10.07 11.02 -13.19
CA LEU A 47 -10.42 11.91 -12.08
C LEU A 47 -10.78 11.14 -10.79
N GLU A 48 -11.10 9.85 -10.90
CA GLU A 48 -11.61 9.02 -9.79
C GLU A 48 -10.85 7.71 -9.64
N TRP A 49 -10.86 7.17 -8.42
CA TRP A 49 -10.35 5.83 -8.14
C TRP A 49 -11.32 4.78 -8.67
N ASN A 50 -10.79 3.70 -9.26
CA ASN A 50 -11.61 2.57 -9.70
C ASN A 50 -11.65 1.49 -8.59
N PRO A 51 -12.79 1.31 -7.87
CA PRO A 51 -12.87 0.40 -6.74
C PRO A 51 -12.57 -1.05 -7.12
N SER A 52 -13.12 -1.53 -8.23
CA SER A 52 -12.97 -2.92 -8.69
C SER A 52 -11.53 -3.24 -9.07
N SER A 53 -10.85 -2.29 -9.73
CA SER A 53 -9.43 -2.43 -10.08
C SER A 53 -8.57 -2.48 -8.82
N LEU A 54 -8.86 -1.62 -7.84
CA LEU A 54 -8.13 -1.54 -6.58
C LEU A 54 -8.35 -2.78 -5.72
N ALA A 55 -9.60 -3.24 -5.58
CA ALA A 55 -9.95 -4.48 -4.89
C ALA A 55 -9.20 -5.69 -5.48
N ARG A 56 -9.18 -5.81 -6.81
CA ARG A 56 -8.45 -6.89 -7.48
C ARG A 56 -6.95 -6.84 -7.21
N LYS A 57 -6.35 -5.65 -7.24
CA LYS A 57 -4.93 -5.45 -6.94
C LYS A 57 -4.62 -5.76 -5.47
N SER A 58 -5.45 -5.30 -4.54
CA SER A 58 -5.36 -5.64 -3.12
C SER A 58 -5.40 -7.14 -2.85
N LYS A 59 -6.43 -7.83 -3.38
CA LYS A 59 -6.55 -9.30 -3.31
C LYS A 59 -5.27 -9.97 -3.84
N TYR A 60 -4.88 -9.61 -5.07
CA TYR A 60 -3.73 -10.23 -5.73
C TYR A 60 -2.44 -10.04 -4.94
N SER A 61 -2.15 -8.82 -4.48
CA SER A 61 -0.94 -8.53 -3.70
C SER A 61 -0.93 -9.29 -2.38
N ALA A 62 -2.06 -9.31 -1.66
CA ALA A 62 -2.18 -9.98 -0.37
C ALA A 62 -1.94 -11.49 -0.47
N ILE A 63 -2.49 -12.16 -1.49
CA ILE A 63 -2.38 -13.63 -1.62
C ILE A 63 -1.11 -14.09 -2.35
N ARG A 64 -0.47 -13.22 -3.16
CA ARG A 64 0.77 -13.54 -3.90
C ARG A 64 2.04 -13.02 -3.22
N GLY A 65 1.91 -12.19 -2.19
CA GLY A 65 3.06 -11.58 -1.52
C GLY A 65 3.72 -10.45 -2.30
N SER A 66 3.03 -9.86 -3.27
CA SER A 66 3.53 -8.67 -3.97
C SER A 66 3.33 -7.42 -3.11
N HIS A 67 4.13 -6.38 -3.34
CA HIS A 67 3.88 -5.07 -2.77
C HIS A 67 2.66 -4.46 -3.46
N LEU A 68 1.61 -4.10 -2.70
CA LEU A 68 0.57 -3.21 -3.20
C LEU A 68 1.08 -1.78 -3.08
N VAL A 69 1.25 -1.11 -4.22
CA VAL A 69 1.82 0.24 -4.28
C VAL A 69 0.73 1.21 -4.69
N ILE A 70 0.21 1.98 -3.75
CA ILE A 70 -0.81 3.01 -4.01
C ILE A 70 -0.08 4.32 -4.33
N VAL A 71 -0.19 4.78 -5.57
CA VAL A 71 0.44 6.01 -6.04
C VAL A 71 -0.52 7.17 -5.77
N MET A 72 -0.09 8.13 -4.96
CA MET A 72 -0.94 9.24 -4.49
C MET A 72 -0.21 10.58 -4.58
N ASN A 73 -0.96 11.65 -4.81
CA ASN A 73 -0.54 13.01 -4.52
C ASN A 73 -1.24 13.53 -3.23
N PRO A 74 -0.79 14.63 -2.61
CA PRO A 74 -1.37 15.15 -1.36
C PRO A 74 -2.86 15.52 -1.41
N ASN A 75 -3.42 15.75 -2.60
CA ASN A 75 -4.83 16.09 -2.79
C ASN A 75 -5.70 14.85 -3.07
N ASP A 76 -5.11 13.67 -3.24
CA ASP A 76 -5.87 12.45 -3.47
C ASP A 76 -6.56 11.99 -2.18
N ASP A 77 -7.74 11.42 -2.34
CA ASP A 77 -8.51 10.84 -1.25
C ASP A 77 -8.92 9.40 -1.61
N ILE A 78 -8.57 8.45 -0.74
CA ILE A 78 -8.95 7.04 -0.85
C ILE A 78 -9.87 6.61 0.30
N THR A 79 -10.44 7.53 1.08
CA THR A 79 -11.28 7.23 2.23
C THR A 79 -12.40 6.25 1.88
N GLU A 80 -13.06 6.46 0.74
CA GLU A 80 -14.11 5.57 0.24
C GLU A 80 -13.59 4.22 -0.24
N MET A 81 -12.29 4.10 -0.56
CA MET A 81 -11.65 2.84 -0.96
C MET A 81 -11.18 2.02 0.24
N ILE A 82 -11.12 2.61 1.43
CA ILE A 82 -10.74 1.89 2.66
C ILE A 82 -11.97 1.16 3.19
N GLN A 83 -12.26 0.02 2.57
CA GLN A 83 -13.38 -0.86 2.87
C GLN A 83 -12.90 -2.31 2.91
N PRO A 84 -13.58 -3.21 3.66
CA PRO A 84 -13.17 -4.61 3.79
C PRO A 84 -12.98 -5.36 2.47
N ASN A 85 -13.69 -4.97 1.40
CA ASN A 85 -13.63 -5.60 0.08
C ASN A 85 -12.77 -4.84 -0.96
N ILE A 86 -12.09 -3.75 -0.57
CA ILE A 86 -11.25 -2.96 -1.48
C ILE A 86 -9.83 -2.81 -0.91
N ILE A 87 -9.66 -2.03 0.16
CA ILE A 87 -8.42 -1.96 0.96
C ILE A 87 -8.85 -2.09 2.42
N PRO A 88 -8.75 -3.29 3.03
CA PRO A 88 -9.00 -3.44 4.45
C PRO A 88 -8.10 -2.52 5.25
N ALA A 89 -8.63 -1.82 6.26
CA ALA A 89 -7.82 -0.90 7.09
C ALA A 89 -6.65 -1.63 7.78
N ASN A 90 -6.80 -2.93 8.04
CA ASN A 90 -5.73 -3.76 8.60
C ASN A 90 -4.53 -3.95 7.64
N PHE A 91 -4.66 -3.64 6.34
CA PHE A 91 -3.51 -3.64 5.41
C PHE A 91 -2.44 -2.62 5.81
N PHE A 92 -2.81 -1.57 6.56
CA PHE A 92 -1.86 -0.58 7.05
C PHE A 92 -0.99 -1.12 8.21
N ASN A 93 -1.39 -2.20 8.86
CA ASN A 93 -0.64 -2.75 9.98
C ASN A 93 -0.74 -4.28 10.05
N LYS A 94 0.38 -4.93 9.73
CA LYS A 94 0.44 -6.39 9.55
C LYS A 94 0.16 -7.19 10.82
N THR A 95 0.37 -6.64 12.03
CA THR A 95 0.01 -7.37 13.25
C THR A 95 -1.49 -7.51 13.43
N ARG A 96 -2.28 -6.63 12.80
CA ARG A 96 -3.75 -6.67 12.82
C ARG A 96 -4.33 -7.39 11.60
N LEU A 97 -3.50 -7.72 10.60
CA LEU A 97 -3.93 -8.34 9.36
C LEU A 97 -3.94 -9.86 9.47
N THR A 98 -5.08 -10.46 9.15
CA THR A 98 -5.33 -11.90 9.24
C THR A 98 -5.95 -12.45 7.95
N ASP A 99 -6.01 -13.77 7.81
CA ASP A 99 -6.73 -14.42 6.71
C ASP A 99 -8.23 -14.06 6.71
N HIS A 100 -8.80 -13.72 7.88
CA HIS A 100 -10.21 -13.30 7.96
C HIS A 100 -10.47 -11.99 7.22
N ASP A 101 -9.51 -11.06 7.22
CA ASP A 101 -9.58 -9.81 6.45
C ASP A 101 -9.62 -10.05 4.94
N LEU A 102 -9.28 -11.26 4.48
CA LEU A 102 -9.37 -11.65 3.07
C LEU A 102 -10.73 -12.25 2.70
N THR A 103 -11.57 -12.59 3.69
CA THR A 103 -12.91 -13.17 3.46
C THR A 103 -13.79 -12.35 2.52
N PRO A 104 -13.82 -11.00 2.60
CA PRO A 104 -14.62 -10.19 1.67
C PRO A 104 -14.16 -10.26 0.20
N PHE A 105 -12.97 -10.79 -0.08
CA PHE A 105 -12.46 -11.00 -1.44
C PHE A 105 -12.73 -12.41 -1.97
N MET A 106 -13.34 -13.29 -1.18
CA MET A 106 -13.69 -14.63 -1.61
C MET A 106 -14.82 -14.56 -2.63
N ASP A 107 -14.67 -15.32 -3.71
CA ASP A 107 -15.70 -15.49 -4.72
C ASP A 107 -16.55 -16.71 -4.32
N ASP A 108 -17.73 -16.91 -4.93
CA ASP A 108 -18.67 -17.99 -4.58
C ASP A 108 -18.09 -19.43 -4.69
N HIS A 109 -16.90 -19.56 -5.28
CA HIS A 109 -16.16 -20.82 -5.42
C HIS A 109 -15.50 -21.32 -4.12
N ASN A 110 -15.66 -20.61 -3.01
CA ASN A 110 -15.28 -21.06 -1.67
C ASN A 110 -13.77 -21.33 -1.48
N ASP A 111 -12.93 -20.71 -2.32
CA ASP A 111 -11.48 -20.79 -2.21
C ASP A 111 -11.01 -20.05 -0.96
N ARG A 112 -10.42 -20.79 -0.01
CA ARG A 112 -9.76 -20.19 1.15
C ARG A 112 -8.59 -19.34 0.69
N LEU A 113 -8.67 -18.03 0.95
CA LEU A 113 -7.57 -17.10 0.71
C LEU A 113 -6.65 -17.08 1.93
N THR A 114 -5.36 -17.28 1.70
CA THR A 114 -4.31 -17.19 2.73
C THR A 114 -3.49 -15.93 2.51
N LEU A 115 -3.24 -15.17 3.58
CA LEU A 115 -2.38 -14.02 3.55
C LEU A 115 -0.93 -14.44 3.34
N HIS A 116 -0.29 -13.88 2.33
CA HIS A 116 1.12 -14.12 2.09
C HIS A 116 1.99 -13.32 3.05
N ARG A 117 2.94 -13.99 3.70
CA ARG A 117 3.88 -13.37 4.66
C ARG A 117 4.74 -12.24 4.06
N ASP A 118 4.92 -12.22 2.75
CA ASP A 118 5.74 -11.21 2.07
C ASP A 118 4.92 -10.01 1.59
N PHE A 119 3.59 -10.02 1.75
CA PHE A 119 2.76 -8.87 1.43
C PHE A 119 3.24 -7.60 2.17
N ARG A 120 3.33 -6.50 1.43
CA ARG A 120 3.60 -5.15 1.94
C ARG A 120 2.63 -4.17 1.29
N LEU A 121 2.19 -3.19 2.06
CA LEU A 121 1.52 -2.03 1.53
C LEU A 121 2.50 -0.85 1.50
N VAL A 122 2.53 -0.17 0.36
CA VAL A 122 3.35 1.01 0.12
C VAL A 122 2.45 2.11 -0.45
N VAL A 123 2.53 3.31 0.11
CA VAL A 123 2.01 4.54 -0.50
C VAL A 123 3.18 5.28 -1.11
N LEU A 124 3.16 5.50 -2.42
CA LEU A 124 4.19 6.24 -3.12
C LEU A 124 3.67 7.65 -3.42
N LEU A 125 4.31 8.65 -2.82
CA LEU A 125 3.93 10.05 -2.98
C LEU A 125 4.60 10.66 -4.20
N THR A 126 3.80 11.25 -5.09
CA THR A 126 4.28 11.89 -6.33
C THR A 126 4.57 13.39 -6.18
N ALA A 127 4.19 13.98 -5.05
CA ALA A 127 4.46 15.37 -4.72
C ALA A 127 4.67 15.56 -3.21
N PRO A 128 5.34 16.65 -2.77
CA PRO A 128 5.55 16.93 -1.35
C PRO A 128 4.24 17.11 -0.59
N GLY A 129 4.12 16.47 0.56
CA GLY A 129 2.91 16.48 1.39
C GLY A 129 2.31 15.09 1.52
N VAL A 130 1.33 14.95 2.41
CA VAL A 130 0.67 13.66 2.68
C VAL A 130 -0.84 13.84 2.49
N PRO A 131 -1.52 12.90 1.81
CA PRO A 131 -2.98 12.86 1.72
C PRO A 131 -3.63 12.92 3.10
N HIS A 132 -4.56 13.87 3.31
CA HIS A 132 -5.24 14.03 4.61
C HIS A 132 -5.97 12.75 5.07
N CYS A 133 -6.49 11.95 4.13
CA CYS A 133 -7.15 10.68 4.41
C CYS A 133 -6.25 9.65 5.12
N LEU A 134 -4.92 9.80 5.04
CA LEU A 134 -3.95 8.92 5.70
C LEU A 134 -3.56 9.39 7.10
N GLN A 135 -3.87 10.64 7.48
CA GLN A 135 -3.37 11.25 8.71
C GLN A 135 -3.72 10.43 9.96
N ARG A 136 -4.96 9.94 10.06
CA ARG A 136 -5.39 9.11 11.20
C ARG A 136 -4.56 7.83 11.39
N TYR A 137 -4.06 7.26 10.30
CA TYR A 137 -3.25 6.03 10.33
C TYR A 137 -1.79 6.33 10.63
N ILE A 138 -1.31 7.47 10.15
CA ILE A 138 0.02 7.97 10.49
C ILE A 138 0.10 8.26 11.99
N ASP A 139 -0.90 8.94 12.54
CA ASP A 139 -0.98 9.27 13.97
C ASP A 139 -1.10 7.99 14.84
N ALA A 140 -1.74 6.95 14.31
CA ALA A 140 -1.81 5.63 14.95
C ALA A 140 -0.51 4.80 14.83
N GLY A 141 0.49 5.28 14.09
CA GLY A 141 1.76 4.57 13.87
C GLY A 141 1.70 3.44 12.84
N ASP A 142 0.64 3.37 12.03
CA ASP A 142 0.48 2.35 11.00
C ASP A 142 1.33 2.62 9.76
N PHE A 143 1.91 3.83 9.65
CA PHE A 143 2.83 4.18 8.57
C PHE A 143 4.21 4.57 9.09
N LYS A 144 5.24 4.18 8.34
CA LYS A 144 6.61 4.65 8.47
C LYS A 144 7.04 5.36 7.19
N PHE A 145 7.80 6.43 7.33
CA PHE A 145 8.23 7.25 6.21
C PHE A 145 9.62 6.83 5.74
N ILE A 146 9.78 6.71 4.42
CA ILE A 146 11.04 6.50 3.72
C ILE A 146 11.27 7.67 2.77
N ASP A 147 12.44 8.28 2.83
CA ASP A 147 12.90 9.32 1.91
C ASP A 147 13.94 8.73 0.97
N ILE A 148 13.69 8.82 -0.33
CA ILE A 148 14.67 8.40 -1.34
C ILE A 148 15.65 9.55 -1.59
N VAL A 149 16.95 9.25 -1.46
CA VAL A 149 18.06 10.20 -1.66
C VAL A 149 19.00 9.76 -2.79
#